data_AF-A0A653UT92-F1
#
_entry.id   AF-A0A653UT92-F1
#
_cell.length_a   1.000
_cell.length_b   1.000
_cell.length_c   1.000
_cell.angle_alpha   90.00
_cell.angle_beta   90.00
_cell.angle_gamma   90.00
#
_symmetry.space_group_name_H-M   'P 1'
#
loop_
_entity.id
_entity.type
_entity.pdbx_description
1 polymer ?
#
loop_
_entity_poly.entity_id
_entity_poly.type
_entity_poly.pdbx_seq_one_letter_code
_entity_poly.pdbx_strand_id
1 'polypeptide(L)'
;MNKITILVLLFSFLLANCQKKPILKNDRVEANNTEKIQTIHLNQYTNNANYFIKTFDVNKDGIKDKIVSHNRYLGDELLLFLGDKSGNYNWALKSTNFSEDGGNQITDIKETKEGFEIITQFPDRGYLQNTYWVSGINNKFILKKIQSESESWQNGYTEKCSQNINVDLKKTITELSKVIGNTKKKCTKIYNKQSKIRN
;
A
#
# COMPACT_ATOMS: atom_id res chain seq x y z
N MET A 1 -38.63 -16.00 -50.69
CA MET A 1 -37.57 -16.87 -50.14
C MET A 1 -37.20 -17.90 -51.20
N ASN A 2 -36.02 -17.80 -51.81
CA ASN A 2 -35.10 -18.93 -51.89
C ASN A 2 -33.74 -18.45 -52.39
N LYS A 3 -32.73 -18.76 -51.57
CA LYS A 3 -31.31 -18.48 -51.74
C LYS A 3 -30.69 -19.58 -52.60
N ILE A 4 -29.45 -19.30 -52.99
CA ILE A 4 -28.40 -20.19 -53.55
C ILE A 4 -28.23 -19.94 -55.05
N THR A 5 -27.13 -19.30 -55.43
CA THR A 5 -26.01 -19.97 -56.11
C THR A 5 -24.77 -19.07 -56.01
N ILE A 6 -23.71 -19.61 -55.39
CA ILE A 6 -22.35 -19.07 -55.34
C ILE A 6 -21.67 -19.46 -56.66
N LEU A 7 -21.08 -18.50 -57.39
CA LEU A 7 -20.17 -18.82 -58.49
C LEU A 7 -19.12 -17.70 -58.70
N VAL A 8 -17.87 -18.05 -58.34
CA VAL A 8 -16.63 -17.84 -59.10
C VAL A 8 -16.05 -16.42 -59.22
N LEU A 9 -14.99 -16.21 -58.43
CA LEU A 9 -13.61 -15.90 -58.87
C LEU A 9 -13.44 -15.08 -60.16
N LEU A 10 -12.77 -13.93 -60.05
CA LEU A 10 -11.70 -13.46 -60.96
C LEU A 10 -11.32 -12.04 -60.50
N PHE A 11 -10.17 -11.88 -59.85
CA PHE A 11 -8.90 -11.50 -60.47
C PHE A 11 -8.59 -10.01 -60.24
N SER A 12 -7.70 -9.81 -59.28
CA SER A 12 -6.43 -9.07 -59.44
C SER A 12 -6.45 -7.58 -59.83
N PHE A 13 -5.56 -6.87 -59.14
CA PHE A 13 -5.00 -5.54 -59.43
C PHE A 13 -5.86 -4.31 -59.12
N LEU A 14 -5.43 -3.57 -58.09
CA LEU A 14 -4.86 -2.22 -58.20
C LEU A 14 -4.45 -1.80 -56.77
N LEU A 15 -3.16 -1.95 -56.45
CA LEU A 15 -2.15 -0.88 -56.48
C LEU A 15 -2.46 0.27 -55.51
N ALA A 16 -1.55 0.36 -54.54
CA ALA A 16 -1.27 1.44 -53.64
C ALA A 16 -1.67 2.82 -54.17
N ASN A 17 -2.55 3.48 -53.42
CA ASN A 17 -2.59 4.94 -53.40
C ASN A 17 -2.38 5.40 -51.94
N CYS A 18 -1.09 5.46 -51.57
CA CYS A 18 -0.64 6.09 -50.34
C CYS A 18 -0.76 7.60 -50.51
N GLN A 19 -1.95 8.17 -50.28
CA GLN A 19 -2.10 9.60 -50.17
C GLN A 19 -1.75 10.01 -48.73
N LYS A 20 -0.61 10.70 -48.58
CA LYS A 20 -0.21 11.36 -47.33
C LYS A 20 -1.36 12.24 -46.84
N LYS A 21 -1.96 11.84 -45.72
CA LYS A 21 -2.93 12.65 -44.98
C LYS A 21 -2.21 13.91 -44.46
N PRO A 22 -2.72 15.12 -44.71
CA PRO A 22 -2.07 16.33 -44.21
C PRO A 22 -2.07 16.36 -42.68
N ILE A 23 -0.90 16.67 -42.12
CA ILE A 23 -0.66 16.88 -40.70
C ILE A 23 -1.52 18.05 -40.25
N LEU A 24 -2.58 17.77 -39.49
CA LEU A 24 -3.31 18.77 -38.73
C LEU A 24 -2.34 19.28 -37.65
N LYS A 25 -2.09 20.58 -37.64
CA LYS A 25 -1.29 21.23 -36.59
C LYS A 25 -1.93 20.92 -35.24
N ASN A 26 -1.19 20.22 -34.38
CA ASN A 26 -1.52 20.11 -32.98
C ASN A 26 -1.35 21.49 -32.36
N ASP A 27 -2.44 22.23 -32.25
CA ASP A 27 -2.55 23.23 -31.20
C ASP A 27 -2.50 22.46 -29.89
N ARG A 28 -1.35 22.54 -29.21
CA ARG A 28 -1.20 22.12 -27.82
C ARG A 28 -2.16 22.97 -27.00
N VAL A 29 -3.39 22.50 -26.87
CA VAL A 29 -4.21 22.81 -25.72
C VAL A 29 -3.46 22.20 -24.54
N GLU A 30 -2.73 23.05 -23.82
CA GLU A 30 -2.23 22.74 -22.49
C GLU A 30 -3.44 22.29 -21.68
N ALA A 31 -3.56 20.98 -21.50
CA ALA A 31 -4.42 20.42 -20.48
C ALA A 31 -3.88 20.93 -19.15
N ASN A 32 -4.44 22.05 -18.70
CA ASN A 32 -4.36 22.47 -17.32
C ASN A 32 -5.07 21.39 -16.50
N ASN A 33 -4.35 20.29 -16.22
CA ASN A 33 -4.70 19.32 -15.22
C ASN A 33 -4.59 20.03 -13.87
N THR A 34 -5.60 20.84 -13.56
CA THR A 34 -5.96 21.11 -12.18
C THR A 34 -6.41 19.76 -11.65
N GLU A 35 -5.47 18.99 -11.09
CA GLU A 35 -5.80 17.87 -10.23
C GLU A 35 -6.84 18.39 -9.26
N LYS A 36 -8.08 17.94 -9.45
CA LYS A 36 -9.19 18.30 -8.58
C LYS A 36 -8.78 17.79 -7.20
N ILE A 37 -8.35 18.70 -6.32
CA ILE A 37 -7.92 18.36 -4.96
C ILE A 37 -9.10 17.63 -4.34
N GLN A 38 -8.99 16.30 -4.26
CA GLN A 38 -10.04 15.48 -3.71
C GLN A 38 -10.01 15.70 -2.20
N THR A 39 -10.96 16.49 -1.70
CA THR A 39 -11.10 16.70 -0.26
C THR A 39 -11.60 15.40 0.36
N ILE A 40 -10.72 14.73 1.11
CA ILE A 40 -11.04 13.51 1.84
C ILE A 40 -11.62 13.93 3.20
N HIS A 41 -12.83 13.49 3.51
CA HIS A 41 -13.49 13.80 4.78
C HIS A 41 -13.57 12.57 5.66
N LEU A 42 -13.19 12.71 6.94
CA LEU A 42 -13.20 11.61 7.91
C LEU A 42 -14.58 10.93 8.04
N ASN A 43 -15.67 11.69 7.91
CA ASN A 43 -17.03 11.18 8.05
C ASN A 43 -17.39 10.10 7.02
N GLN A 44 -16.67 10.03 5.89
CA GLN A 44 -16.82 8.97 4.88
C GLN A 44 -16.45 7.57 5.43
N TYR A 45 -15.71 7.53 6.55
CA TYR A 45 -15.15 6.30 7.11
C TYR A 45 -15.70 5.92 8.48
N THR A 46 -16.17 6.89 9.29
CA THR A 46 -16.55 6.69 10.71
C THR A 46 -17.62 5.61 10.95
N ASN A 47 -18.49 5.33 9.97
CA ASN A 47 -19.53 4.31 10.06
C ASN A 47 -19.45 3.27 8.92
N ASN A 48 -18.29 3.15 8.29
CA ASN A 48 -18.09 2.22 7.19
C ASN A 48 -17.42 0.95 7.70
N ALA A 49 -18.14 -0.18 7.63
CA ALA A 49 -17.66 -1.48 8.09
C ALA A 49 -16.44 -2.01 7.30
N ASN A 50 -16.09 -1.39 6.17
CA ASN A 50 -14.89 -1.76 5.42
C ASN A 50 -13.60 -1.21 6.04
N TYR A 51 -13.71 -0.33 7.04
CA TYR A 51 -12.57 0.34 7.66
C TYR A 51 -12.57 0.13 9.17
N PHE A 52 -11.38 0.23 9.76
CA PHE A 52 -11.22 0.45 11.19
C PHE A 52 -10.50 1.77 11.43
N ILE A 53 -10.76 2.36 12.60
CA ILE A 53 -10.18 3.64 13.00
C ILE A 53 -9.45 3.48 14.32
N LYS A 54 -8.20 3.93 14.37
CA LYS A 54 -7.43 4.09 15.60
C LYS A 54 -7.33 5.56 15.97
N THR A 55 -7.26 5.85 17.26
CA THR A 55 -7.22 7.22 17.77
C THR A 55 -6.13 7.36 18.83
N PHE A 56 -5.09 8.11 18.50
CA PHE A 56 -3.94 8.41 19.36
C PHE A 56 -3.16 9.59 18.76
N ASP A 57 -2.27 10.19 19.54
CA ASP A 57 -1.45 11.34 19.14
C ASP A 57 -0.27 10.85 18.28
N VAL A 58 -0.34 11.06 16.96
CA VAL A 58 0.66 10.54 16.00
C VAL A 58 1.87 11.45 15.91
N ASN A 59 1.66 12.76 15.96
CA ASN A 59 2.70 13.76 15.75
C ASN A 59 3.32 14.29 17.06
N LYS A 60 2.79 13.85 18.20
CA LYS A 60 3.21 14.21 19.57
C LYS A 60 2.97 15.68 19.90
N ASP A 61 1.86 16.24 19.42
CA ASP A 61 1.46 17.63 19.71
C ASP A 61 0.47 17.76 20.89
N GLY A 62 0.09 16.64 21.51
CA GLY A 62 -0.87 16.58 22.62
C GLY A 62 -2.32 16.45 22.18
N ILE A 63 -2.62 16.39 20.88
CA ILE A 63 -3.96 16.25 20.32
C ILE A 63 -4.10 14.84 19.71
N LYS A 64 -5.26 14.21 19.91
CA LYS A 64 -5.51 12.87 19.37
C LYS A 64 -5.86 12.93 17.89
N ASP A 65 -5.10 12.20 17.09
CA ASP A 65 -5.30 12.03 15.66
C ASP A 65 -6.15 10.80 15.34
N LYS A 66 -6.51 10.64 14.06
CA LYS A 66 -7.23 9.47 13.56
C LYS A 66 -6.50 8.82 12.41
N ILE A 67 -6.19 7.54 12.58
CA ILE A 67 -5.69 6.69 11.49
C ILE A 67 -6.85 5.80 11.04
N VAL A 68 -7.15 5.87 9.75
CA VAL A 68 -8.15 5.03 9.09
C VAL A 68 -7.43 4.03 8.20
N SER A 69 -7.83 2.78 8.25
CA SER A 69 -7.31 1.76 7.33
C SER A 69 -8.41 0.78 6.94
N HIS A 70 -8.29 0.19 5.76
CA HIS A 70 -9.17 -0.92 5.39
C HIS A 70 -9.04 -2.06 6.39
N ASN A 71 -10.16 -2.75 6.64
CA ASN A 71 -10.12 -4.05 7.30
C ASN A 71 -9.39 -5.08 6.43
N ARG A 72 -9.00 -6.19 7.08
CA ARG A 72 -8.34 -7.32 6.44
C ARG A 72 -9.04 -7.71 5.12
N TYR A 73 -8.27 -7.93 4.05
CA TYR A 73 -8.75 -8.31 2.71
C TYR A 73 -9.60 -7.28 1.95
N LEU A 74 -9.78 -6.06 2.49
CA LEU A 74 -10.63 -5.04 1.83
C LEU A 74 -9.84 -3.95 1.11
N GLY A 75 -8.51 -4.05 1.11
CA GLY A 75 -7.62 -3.12 0.44
C GLY A 75 -6.42 -2.76 1.30
N ASP A 76 -5.53 -1.96 0.74
CA ASP A 76 -4.29 -1.56 1.38
C ASP A 76 -4.27 -0.09 1.81
N GLU A 77 -5.38 0.65 1.73
CA GLU A 77 -5.36 2.09 2.04
C GLU A 77 -5.07 2.38 3.52
N LEU A 78 -4.28 3.44 3.72
CA LEU A 78 -4.04 4.09 5.00
C LEU A 78 -4.28 5.60 4.85
N LEU A 79 -5.11 6.16 5.73
CA LEU A 79 -5.34 7.61 5.82
C LEU A 79 -5.02 8.09 7.23
N LEU A 80 -4.44 9.28 7.32
CA LEU A 80 -4.22 9.97 8.60
C LEU A 80 -4.90 11.33 8.57
N PHE A 81 -5.64 11.61 9.63
CA PHE A 81 -6.26 12.89 9.90
C PHE A 81 -5.69 13.45 11.20
N LEU A 82 -5.07 14.62 11.12
CA LEU A 82 -4.55 15.32 12.30
C LEU A 82 -5.68 16.08 12.99
N GLY A 83 -5.77 15.93 14.30
CA GLY A 83 -6.69 16.69 15.12
C GLY A 83 -6.24 18.15 15.27
N ASP A 84 -7.18 19.05 15.54
CA ASP A 84 -6.88 20.42 15.95
C ASP A 84 -7.50 20.77 17.30
N LYS A 85 -7.13 21.93 17.84
CA LYS A 85 -7.62 22.43 19.15
C LYS A 85 -9.12 22.71 19.15
N SER A 86 -9.73 22.86 17.98
CA SER A 86 -11.17 23.08 17.82
C SER A 86 -11.95 21.76 17.75
N GLY A 87 -11.26 20.61 17.81
CA GLY A 87 -11.87 19.28 17.71
C GLY A 87 -12.14 18.83 16.28
N ASN A 88 -11.64 19.54 15.27
CA ASN A 88 -11.76 19.13 13.87
C ASN A 88 -10.60 18.24 13.45
N TYR A 89 -10.79 17.55 12.32
CA TYR A 89 -9.82 16.61 11.76
C TYR A 89 -9.47 16.99 10.31
N ASN A 90 -8.19 17.27 10.07
CA ASN A 90 -7.68 17.65 8.76
C ASN A 90 -6.90 16.49 8.14
N TRP A 91 -7.22 16.13 6.89
CA TRP A 91 -6.48 15.10 6.17
C TRP A 91 -5.01 15.49 5.98
N ALA A 92 -4.09 14.59 6.34
CA ALA A 92 -2.64 14.83 6.34
C ALA A 92 -1.82 13.80 5.54
N LEU A 93 -2.35 12.60 5.36
CA LEU A 93 -1.67 11.51 4.63
C LEU A 93 -2.69 10.60 3.94
N LYS A 94 -2.36 10.19 2.72
CA LYS A 94 -2.90 8.99 2.07
C LYS A 94 -1.73 8.12 1.62
N SER A 95 -1.72 6.87 2.05
CA SER A 95 -0.62 5.92 1.82
C SER A 95 -1.16 4.48 1.87
N THR A 96 -0.27 3.51 2.10
CA THR A 96 -0.59 2.08 2.23
C THR A 96 -0.46 1.59 3.69
N ASN A 97 -1.30 0.62 4.06
CA ASN A 97 -1.23 -0.17 5.29
C ASN A 97 -0.36 -1.42 5.11
N PHE A 98 0.28 -1.57 3.93
CA PHE A 98 1.16 -2.67 3.55
C PHE A 98 0.48 -4.05 3.48
N SER A 99 -0.85 -4.09 3.34
CA SER A 99 -1.55 -5.33 2.98
C SER A 99 -1.22 -5.71 1.54
N GLU A 100 -1.09 -7.00 1.28
CA GLU A 100 -0.71 -7.56 -0.01
C GLU A 100 -1.86 -8.38 -0.59
N ASP A 101 -1.98 -8.45 -1.92
CA ASP A 101 -2.90 -9.40 -2.55
C ASP A 101 -2.35 -10.83 -2.42
N GLY A 102 -3.10 -11.71 -1.74
CA GLY A 102 -2.67 -13.08 -1.43
C GLY A 102 -1.51 -13.19 -0.43
N GLY A 103 -1.11 -12.09 0.21
CA GLY A 103 0.03 -12.03 1.13
C GLY A 103 -0.36 -11.58 2.54
N ASN A 104 0.58 -10.90 3.21
CA ASN A 104 0.35 -10.37 4.55
C ASN A 104 -0.81 -9.37 4.57
N GLN A 105 -1.69 -9.48 5.56
CA GLN A 105 -2.81 -8.57 5.72
C GLN A 105 -2.67 -7.74 6.98
N ILE A 106 -3.16 -6.50 6.95
CA ILE A 106 -3.29 -5.67 8.14
C ILE A 106 -4.04 -6.39 9.26
N THR A 107 -3.51 -6.24 10.48
CA THR A 107 -4.08 -6.82 11.70
C THR A 107 -4.31 -5.78 12.78
N ASP A 108 -3.38 -4.84 12.92
CA ASP A 108 -3.50 -3.77 13.89
C ASP A 108 -2.64 -2.57 13.53
N ILE A 109 -2.96 -1.44 14.16
CA ILE A 109 -2.16 -0.22 14.16
C ILE A 109 -2.09 0.27 15.60
N LYS A 110 -0.86 0.48 16.10
CA LYS A 110 -0.62 0.81 17.51
C LYS A 110 0.22 2.07 17.65
N GLU A 111 -0.05 2.83 18.70
CA GLU A 111 0.73 4.00 19.05
C GLU A 111 2.16 3.60 19.49
N THR A 112 3.14 4.41 19.13
CA THR A 112 4.52 4.30 19.61
C THR A 112 4.99 5.64 20.19
N LYS A 113 6.17 5.66 20.79
CA LYS A 113 6.77 6.88 21.36
C LYS A 113 6.99 8.00 20.34
N GLU A 114 7.24 7.66 19.08
CA GLU A 114 7.57 8.62 18.03
C GLU A 114 6.49 8.73 16.95
N GLY A 115 5.42 7.95 17.05
CA GLY A 115 4.36 7.88 16.05
C GLY A 115 3.53 6.61 16.22
N PHE A 116 3.63 5.68 15.28
CA PHE A 116 2.84 4.45 15.28
C PHE A 116 3.53 3.29 14.58
N GLU A 117 3.01 2.08 14.80
CA GLU A 117 3.38 0.88 14.06
C GLU A 117 2.17 0.29 13.34
N ILE A 118 2.40 -0.23 12.14
CA ILE A 118 1.43 -0.99 11.36
C ILE A 118 1.85 -2.45 11.42
N ILE A 119 0.94 -3.36 11.77
CA ILE A 119 1.23 -4.78 11.91
C ILE A 119 0.46 -5.56 10.85
N THR A 120 1.19 -6.23 9.96
CA THR A 120 0.61 -7.15 8.99
C THR A 120 1.03 -8.58 9.28
N GLN A 121 0.14 -9.53 9.01
CA GLN A 121 0.41 -10.94 9.26
C GLN A 121 -0.14 -11.77 8.10
N PHE A 122 0.59 -12.83 7.74
CA PHE A 122 0.11 -13.84 6.82
C PHE A 122 -1.10 -14.55 7.44
N PRO A 123 -2.25 -14.58 6.76
CA PRO A 123 -3.49 -15.02 7.39
C PRO A 123 -3.66 -16.54 7.47
N ASP A 124 -2.96 -17.30 6.63
CA ASP A 124 -3.14 -18.74 6.47
C ASP A 124 -2.18 -19.56 7.36
N ARG A 125 -1.94 -20.82 6.98
CA ARG A 125 -1.03 -21.73 7.69
C ARG A 125 0.40 -21.21 7.61
N GLY A 126 0.98 -20.93 8.77
CA GLY A 126 2.34 -20.42 8.92
C GLY A 126 2.34 -19.13 9.73
N TYR A 127 3.51 -18.75 10.24
CA TYR A 127 3.68 -17.47 10.89
C TYR A 127 4.65 -16.63 10.07
N LEU A 128 4.15 -15.51 9.56
CA LEU A 128 4.93 -14.42 8.99
C LEU A 128 4.26 -13.12 9.39
N GLN A 129 4.94 -12.30 10.19
CA GLN A 129 4.46 -11.00 10.63
C GLN A 129 5.46 -9.92 10.22
N ASN A 130 4.96 -8.80 9.71
CA ASN A 130 5.73 -7.58 9.49
C ASN A 130 5.22 -6.47 10.41
N THR A 131 6.14 -5.70 10.98
CA THR A 131 5.87 -4.50 11.77
C THR A 131 6.58 -3.32 11.13
N TYR A 132 5.81 -2.33 10.69
CA TYR A 132 6.28 -1.12 10.01
C TYR A 132 6.23 0.04 10.99
N TRP A 133 7.39 0.56 11.39
CA TRP A 133 7.52 1.63 12.38
C TRP A 133 7.56 2.97 11.69
N VAL A 134 6.60 3.83 12.00
CA VAL A 134 6.40 5.14 11.41
C VAL A 134 6.59 6.21 12.48
N SER A 135 7.54 7.12 12.25
CA SER A 135 7.66 8.34 13.04
C SER A 135 6.70 9.39 12.49
N GLY A 136 5.96 10.08 13.35
CA GLY A 136 5.07 11.19 13.00
C GLY A 136 5.59 12.57 13.45
N ILE A 137 6.80 12.63 14.01
CA ILE A 137 7.39 13.84 14.59
C ILE A 137 7.43 14.98 13.57
N ASN A 138 7.05 16.18 14.02
CA ASN A 138 7.01 17.39 13.20
C ASN A 138 6.10 17.26 11.96
N ASN A 139 4.99 16.51 12.06
CA ASN A 139 4.06 16.26 10.96
C ASN A 139 4.70 15.63 9.71
N LYS A 140 5.79 14.89 9.92
CA LYS A 140 6.48 14.11 8.88
C LYS A 140 6.29 12.63 9.19
N PHE A 141 5.71 11.89 8.24
CA PHE A 141 5.35 10.48 8.43
C PHE A 141 6.41 9.59 7.79
N ILE A 142 7.47 9.30 8.54
CA ILE A 142 8.65 8.61 8.02
C ILE A 142 8.64 7.15 8.44
N LEU A 143 8.65 6.23 7.47
CA LEU A 143 8.91 4.81 7.72
C LEU A 143 10.38 4.64 8.11
N LYS A 144 10.61 4.32 9.39
CA LYS A 144 11.95 4.22 10.01
C LYS A 144 12.49 2.80 10.02
N LYS A 145 11.62 1.81 10.16
CA LYS A 145 12.03 0.43 10.35
C LYS A 145 10.96 -0.53 9.88
N ILE A 146 11.39 -1.63 9.28
CA ILE A 146 10.55 -2.82 9.08
C ILE A 146 11.19 -3.95 9.87
N GLN A 147 10.40 -4.58 10.73
CA GLN A 147 10.76 -5.84 11.37
C GLN A 147 9.88 -6.93 10.81
N SER A 148 10.48 -8.08 10.55
CA SER A 148 9.76 -9.26 10.10
C SER A 148 10.15 -10.45 10.94
N GLU A 149 9.16 -11.27 11.27
CA GLU A 149 9.34 -12.51 12.02
C GLU A 149 8.61 -13.62 11.27
N SER A 150 9.31 -14.72 11.00
CA SER A 150 8.73 -15.87 10.33
C SER A 150 9.16 -17.17 10.98
N GLU A 151 8.28 -18.16 10.98
CA GLU A 151 8.57 -19.49 11.52
C GLU A 151 8.74 -20.52 10.40
N SER A 152 9.86 -21.25 10.45
CA SER A 152 10.10 -22.41 9.61
C SER A 152 9.87 -23.67 10.43
N TRP A 153 8.64 -24.20 10.38
CA TRP A 153 8.26 -25.41 11.12
C TRP A 153 9.07 -26.65 10.70
N GLN A 154 9.38 -26.78 9.40
CA GLN A 154 10.19 -27.89 8.87
C GLN A 154 11.62 -27.91 9.42
N ASN A 155 12.20 -26.72 9.61
CA ASN A 155 13.60 -26.55 10.02
C ASN A 155 13.75 -26.18 11.51
N GLY A 156 12.64 -26.00 12.24
CA GLY A 156 12.64 -25.72 13.68
C GLY A 156 13.24 -24.37 14.10
N TYR A 157 13.18 -23.34 13.25
CA TYR A 157 13.71 -22.01 13.58
C TYR A 157 12.69 -20.89 13.34
N THR A 158 12.86 -19.81 14.09
CA THR A 158 12.24 -18.50 13.83
C THR A 158 13.28 -17.57 13.23
N GLU A 159 13.01 -16.99 12.07
CA GLU A 159 13.87 -15.98 11.45
C GLU A 159 13.32 -14.59 11.76
N LYS A 160 14.18 -13.75 12.32
CA LYS A 160 13.89 -12.34 12.59
C LYS A 160 14.74 -11.48 11.66
N CYS A 161 14.11 -10.69 10.82
CA CYS A 161 14.80 -9.72 9.99
C CYS A 161 14.45 -8.29 10.41
N SER A 162 15.44 -7.40 10.32
CA SER A 162 15.28 -5.98 10.55
C SER A 162 15.87 -5.18 9.39
N GLN A 163 15.17 -4.12 9.03
CA GLN A 163 15.53 -3.21 7.97
C GLN A 163 15.33 -1.78 8.46
N ASN A 164 16.39 -0.99 8.47
CA ASN A 164 16.29 0.43 8.81
C ASN A 164 16.07 1.22 7.53
N ILE A 165 15.03 2.03 7.49
CA ILE A 165 14.56 2.75 6.31
C ILE A 165 14.42 4.24 6.68
N ASN A 166 14.45 5.10 5.68
CA ASN A 166 14.15 6.52 5.87
C ASN A 166 13.41 7.02 4.63
N VAL A 167 12.11 6.77 4.57
CA VAL A 167 11.25 7.20 3.47
C VAL A 167 9.96 7.80 4.01
N ASP A 168 9.52 8.89 3.41
CA ASP A 168 8.26 9.54 3.75
C ASP A 168 7.09 8.73 3.16
N LEU A 169 6.07 8.42 3.95
CA LEU A 169 4.87 7.71 3.52
C LEU A 169 4.03 8.49 2.50
N LYS A 170 4.24 9.81 2.35
CA LYS A 170 3.64 10.63 1.28
C LYS A 170 4.17 10.29 -0.11
N LYS A 171 5.26 9.52 -0.19
CA LYS A 171 5.81 9.04 -1.45
C LYS A 171 4.85 8.08 -2.14
N THR A 172 5.00 7.98 -3.46
CA THR A 172 4.20 7.04 -4.25
C THR A 172 4.50 5.60 -3.81
N ILE A 173 3.53 4.69 -3.99
CA ILE A 173 3.71 3.27 -3.68
C ILE A 173 4.93 2.70 -4.42
N THR A 174 5.17 3.10 -5.67
CA THR A 174 6.34 2.69 -6.45
C THR A 174 7.65 3.14 -5.79
N GLU A 175 7.74 4.38 -5.30
CA GLU A 175 8.92 4.88 -4.59
C GLU A 175 9.11 4.14 -3.26
N LEU A 176 8.04 3.92 -2.50
CA LEU A 176 8.08 3.14 -1.25
C LEU A 176 8.60 1.73 -1.50
N SER A 177 8.00 0.99 -2.44
CA SER A 177 8.41 -0.37 -2.79
C SER A 177 9.86 -0.43 -3.30
N LYS A 178 10.31 0.56 -4.08
CA LYS A 178 11.70 0.65 -4.55
C LYS A 178 12.67 0.83 -3.37
N VAL A 179 12.39 1.75 -2.44
CA VAL A 179 13.26 1.97 -1.28
C VAL A 179 13.27 0.74 -0.37
N ILE A 180 12.11 0.13 -0.13
CA ILE A 180 11.99 -1.08 0.68
C ILE A 180 12.75 -2.24 0.02
N GLY A 181 12.60 -2.45 -1.29
CA GLY A 181 13.27 -3.53 -2.02
C GLY A 181 14.79 -3.38 -2.09
N ASN A 182 15.29 -2.15 -2.22
CA ASN A 182 16.73 -1.87 -2.35
C ASN A 182 17.48 -1.82 -1.01
N THR A 183 16.76 -1.67 0.10
CA THR A 183 17.40 -1.52 1.41
C THR A 183 17.68 -2.88 2.03
N LYS A 184 18.94 -3.13 2.38
CA LYS A 184 19.40 -4.43 2.90
C LYS A 184 18.70 -4.82 4.21
N LYS A 185 18.19 -6.05 4.24
CA LYS A 185 17.65 -6.70 5.44
C LYS A 185 18.77 -7.40 6.21
N LYS A 186 18.78 -7.27 7.54
CA LYS A 186 19.64 -8.06 8.45
C LYS A 186 18.79 -9.13 9.10
N CYS A 187 19.11 -10.40 8.87
CA CYS A 187 18.31 -11.54 9.33
C CYS A 187 19.12 -12.43 10.27
N THR A 188 18.45 -12.91 11.32
CA THR A 188 19.01 -13.86 12.29
C THR A 188 18.03 -15.02 12.46
N LYS A 189 18.55 -16.24 12.36
CA LYS A 189 17.79 -17.47 12.66
C LYS A 189 17.98 -17.86 14.12
N ILE A 190 16.89 -18.12 14.80
CA ILE A 190 16.85 -18.56 16.20
C ILE A 190 16.23 -19.95 16.20
N TYR A 191 17.04 -20.97 16.50
CA TYR A 191 16.57 -22.35 16.58
C TYR A 191 15.89 -22.59 17.92
N ASN A 192 14.67 -23.14 17.88
CA ASN A 192 13.99 -23.53 19.09
C ASN A 192 14.71 -24.77 19.64
N LYS A 193 15.35 -24.64 20.81
CA LYS A 193 15.75 -25.81 21.62
C LYS A 193 14.46 -26.47 22.10
N GLN A 194 13.85 -27.32 21.28
CA GLN A 194 12.90 -28.29 21.84
C GLN A 194 13.71 -29.30 22.65
N SER A 195 13.37 -29.35 23.94
CA SER A 195 13.77 -30.37 24.90
C SER A 195 13.74 -31.74 24.23
N LYS A 196 14.91 -32.39 24.17
CA LYS A 196 15.01 -33.83 24.04
C LYS A 196 14.22 -34.46 25.19
N ILE A 197 12.93 -34.65 25.03
CA ILE A 197 12.21 -35.69 25.77
C ILE A 197 12.62 -36.97 25.05
N ARG A 198 13.71 -37.56 25.53
CA ARG A 198 14.05 -38.95 25.25
C ARG A 198 12.99 -39.78 25.96
N ASN A 199 12.10 -40.41 25.18
CA ASN A 199 11.42 -41.61 25.62
C ASN A 199 12.39 -42.79 25.47
#